data_AF-A0A2D9UEU6-F1
#
_entry.id   AF-A0A2D9UEU6-F1
#
_cell.length_a   1.000
_cell.length_b   1.000
_cell.length_c   1.000
_cell.angle_alpha   90.00
_cell.angle_beta   90.00
_cell.angle_gamma   90.00
#
_symmetry.space_group_name_H-M   'P 1'
#
loop_
_entity.id
_entity.type
_entity.pdbx_description
1 polymer ?
#
loop_
_entity_poly.entity_id
_entity_poly.type
_entity_poly.pdbx_seq_one_letter_code
_entity_poly.pdbx_strand_id
1 'polypeptide(L)'
;MEKFIMILKQIIKFAIMVINSFYTKINKFRYLGLISLFCLMQHQILLSQQCEWLYQDLDTNSYSITENGLELYYCENIMDTIWAPSGYIDVYWEYTINGEECEDWDWIGDNFFLSIDYNDPCLENLNNNRVQIQFFGQTGTQTDSCEFEIVFYNEDNLYITIDSFNDDEQITICEQDILILQAVGLSSNCDGYDIQWYLNGDLLEGENNCELDITNTNYDINSPNIYSFTASSYCSDTYGLNEMSEWRTITIYEGYEGCEPCQWVFPDYDKDEFYYFSPNDDGSVDYFPEAPNNEENRPSETGLNLSYPTCEATIYRISIYNRLGRELFVSEHDNHPWNGKTNNGKTCNEGIYFYKLEYILNPYISNFEQDQTKVKTGTVYLFSGN
;
A
#
# COMPACT_ATOMS: atom_id res chain seq x y z
N MET A 1 77.46 16.68 26.84
CA MET A 1 77.27 15.25 27.13
C MET A 1 75.90 14.98 27.77
N GLU A 2 75.48 15.76 28.78
CA GLU A 2 74.16 15.59 29.42
C GLU A 2 72.95 15.78 28.50
N LYS A 3 72.98 16.76 27.58
CA LYS A 3 71.91 16.93 26.57
C LYS A 3 71.74 15.71 25.64
N PHE A 4 72.81 14.98 25.36
CA PHE A 4 72.75 13.80 24.48
C PHE A 4 72.14 12.59 25.21
N ILE A 5 72.45 12.44 26.50
CA ILE A 5 71.86 11.40 27.36
C ILE A 5 70.36 11.64 27.57
N MET A 6 69.93 12.91 27.66
CA MET A 6 68.52 13.26 27.81
C MET A 6 67.71 12.93 26.54
N ILE A 7 68.26 13.25 25.36
CA ILE A 7 67.62 12.94 24.07
C ILE A 7 67.56 11.43 23.85
N LEU A 8 68.63 10.69 24.17
CA LEU A 8 68.65 9.23 24.04
C LEU A 8 67.63 8.56 24.97
N LYS A 9 67.46 9.06 26.20
CA LYS A 9 66.42 8.58 27.13
C LYS A 9 65.00 8.83 26.61
N GLN A 10 64.75 9.97 25.96
CA GLN A 10 63.46 10.26 25.34
C GLN A 10 63.17 9.35 24.14
N ILE A 11 64.16 9.11 23.28
CA ILE A 11 64.02 8.22 22.12
C ILE A 11 63.75 6.77 22.57
N ILE A 12 64.44 6.29 23.60
CA ILE A 12 64.21 4.93 24.15
C ILE A 12 62.81 4.84 24.78
N LYS A 13 62.37 5.87 25.52
CA LYS A 13 61.01 5.90 26.08
C LYS A 13 59.95 5.87 24.98
N PHE A 14 60.16 6.61 23.90
CA PHE A 14 59.25 6.64 22.76
C PHE A 14 59.24 5.31 22.00
N ALA A 15 60.40 4.70 21.77
CA ALA A 15 60.51 3.39 21.14
C ALA A 15 59.81 2.29 21.96
N ILE A 16 59.99 2.27 23.28
CA ILE A 16 59.30 1.31 24.16
C ILE A 16 57.78 1.54 24.15
N MET A 17 57.32 2.79 24.10
CA MET A 17 55.90 3.12 24.02
C MET A 17 55.27 2.70 22.68
N VAL A 18 55.99 2.89 21.56
CA VAL A 18 55.56 2.45 20.23
C VAL A 18 55.55 0.92 20.14
N ILE A 19 56.56 0.24 20.67
CA ILE A 19 56.61 -1.23 20.68
C ILE A 19 55.45 -1.81 21.52
N ASN A 20 55.17 -1.25 22.70
CA ASN A 20 54.04 -1.69 23.53
C ASN A 20 52.67 -1.40 22.90
N SER A 21 52.54 -0.31 22.12
CA SER A 21 51.32 0.02 21.37
C SER A 21 51.10 -0.92 20.17
N PHE A 22 52.18 -1.32 19.48
CA PHE A 22 52.11 -2.32 18.42
C PHE A 22 51.83 -3.73 18.96
N TYR A 23 52.42 -4.11 20.10
CA TYR A 23 52.20 -5.43 20.71
C TYR A 23 50.76 -5.61 21.21
N THR A 24 50.12 -4.54 21.71
CA THR A 24 48.72 -4.59 22.16
C THR A 24 47.73 -4.56 20.99
N LYS A 25 48.02 -3.87 19.88
CA LYS A 25 47.19 -3.90 18.67
C LYS A 25 47.27 -5.23 17.92
N ILE A 26 48.46 -5.84 17.81
CA ILE A 26 48.64 -7.13 17.12
C ILE A 26 47.98 -8.28 17.91
N ASN A 27 48.06 -8.26 19.25
CA ASN A 27 47.34 -9.25 20.06
C ASN A 27 45.82 -9.06 20.04
N LYS A 28 45.30 -7.82 19.97
CA LYS A 28 43.85 -7.59 19.80
C LYS A 28 43.35 -8.06 18.43
N PHE A 29 44.11 -7.87 17.35
CA PHE A 29 43.72 -8.37 16.02
C PHE A 29 43.78 -9.91 15.92
N ARG A 30 44.74 -10.54 16.59
CA ARG A 30 44.78 -12.01 16.69
C ARG A 30 43.67 -12.58 17.57
N TYR A 31 43.30 -11.88 18.65
CA TYR A 31 42.15 -12.26 19.48
C TYR A 31 40.82 -12.06 18.76
N LEU A 32 40.62 -10.96 18.04
CA LEU A 32 39.43 -10.76 17.22
C LEU A 32 39.33 -11.75 16.05
N GLY A 33 40.46 -12.06 15.40
CA GLY A 33 40.49 -13.07 14.34
C GLY A 33 40.25 -14.49 14.86
N LEU A 34 40.74 -14.82 16.07
CA LEU A 34 40.44 -16.11 16.72
C LEU A 34 39.00 -16.17 17.23
N ILE A 35 38.44 -15.08 17.76
CA ILE A 35 37.03 -15.01 18.16
C ILE A 35 36.12 -15.08 16.92
N SER A 36 36.46 -14.42 15.80
CA SER A 36 35.67 -14.54 14.57
C SER A 36 35.78 -15.94 13.97
N LEU A 37 36.96 -16.59 14.00
CA LEU A 37 37.09 -17.99 13.56
C LEU A 37 36.36 -18.96 14.49
N PHE A 38 36.36 -18.69 15.80
CA PHE A 38 35.66 -19.53 16.78
C PHE A 38 34.14 -19.32 16.71
N CYS A 39 33.66 -18.09 16.48
CA CYS A 39 32.26 -17.81 16.19
C CYS A 39 31.84 -18.38 14.84
N LEU A 40 32.67 -18.31 13.78
CA LEU A 40 32.40 -18.95 12.49
C LEU A 40 32.37 -20.48 12.60
N MET A 41 33.28 -21.08 13.38
CA MET A 41 33.24 -22.53 13.61
C MET A 41 32.09 -22.95 14.54
N GLN A 42 31.66 -22.13 15.50
CA GLN A 42 30.45 -22.40 16.29
C GLN A 42 29.17 -22.23 15.48
N HIS A 43 29.12 -21.29 14.53
CA HIS A 43 28.01 -21.18 13.58
C HIS A 43 27.93 -22.40 12.65
N GLN A 44 29.08 -22.88 12.14
CA GLN A 44 29.08 -24.08 11.29
C GLN A 44 28.74 -25.38 12.05
N ILE A 45 28.94 -25.43 13.36
CA ILE A 45 28.54 -26.60 14.16
C ILE A 45 27.03 -26.59 14.44
N LEU A 46 26.37 -25.43 14.58
CA LEU A 46 24.90 -25.38 14.66
C LEU A 46 24.21 -25.66 13.33
N LEU A 47 24.82 -25.30 12.20
CA LEU A 47 24.32 -25.66 10.86
C LEU A 47 24.51 -27.15 10.53
N SER A 48 25.39 -27.88 11.24
CA SER A 48 25.67 -29.31 10.96
C SER A 48 24.60 -30.31 11.44
N GLN A 49 23.45 -29.83 11.90
CA GLN A 49 22.25 -30.64 12.17
C GLN A 49 21.05 -30.27 11.28
N GLN A 50 21.26 -29.44 10.25
CA GLN A 50 20.21 -29.17 9.28
C GLN A 50 20.11 -30.37 8.33
N CYS A 51 18.89 -30.85 8.08
CA CYS A 51 18.58 -31.98 7.20
C CYS A 51 19.06 -31.70 5.76
N GLU A 52 20.36 -31.81 5.44
CA GLU A 52 20.92 -31.39 4.14
C GLU A 52 20.27 -32.09 2.93
N TRP A 53 19.66 -33.24 3.18
CA TRP A 53 18.96 -34.04 2.20
C TRP A 53 17.53 -33.56 1.91
N LEU A 54 16.89 -32.82 2.83
CA LEU A 54 15.47 -32.46 2.74
C LEU A 54 15.20 -31.54 1.55
N TYR A 55 16.17 -30.72 1.13
CA TYR A 55 16.01 -29.72 0.08
C TYR A 55 16.71 -30.08 -1.25
N GLN A 56 17.29 -31.28 -1.38
CA GLN A 56 17.88 -31.72 -2.66
C GLN A 56 16.81 -32.11 -3.68
N ASP A 57 15.63 -32.48 -3.21
CA ASP A 57 14.52 -32.97 -4.03
C ASP A 57 13.27 -32.05 -4.00
N LEU A 58 13.35 -30.91 -3.30
CA LEU A 58 12.26 -29.94 -3.20
C LEU A 58 12.38 -28.85 -4.27
N ASP A 59 11.24 -28.40 -4.79
CA ASP A 59 11.19 -27.25 -5.68
C ASP A 59 11.69 -26.00 -4.95
N THR A 60 12.35 -25.08 -5.67
CA THR A 60 13.03 -23.93 -5.07
C THR A 60 12.12 -22.96 -4.32
N ASN A 61 10.80 -23.10 -4.48
CA ASN A 61 9.77 -22.26 -3.88
C ASN A 61 8.97 -23.00 -2.79
N SER A 62 9.22 -24.28 -2.54
CA SER A 62 8.47 -25.08 -1.56
C SER A 62 9.07 -25.06 -0.15
N TYR A 63 10.15 -24.27 0.06
CA TYR A 63 10.81 -24.14 1.35
C TYR A 63 11.54 -22.80 1.51
N SER A 64 11.83 -22.42 2.74
CA SER A 64 12.78 -21.36 3.07
C SER A 64 13.73 -21.76 4.21
N ILE A 65 14.93 -21.21 4.21
CA ILE A 65 15.92 -21.42 5.27
C ILE A 65 15.92 -20.17 6.15
N THR A 66 15.49 -20.30 7.41
CA THR A 66 15.43 -19.21 8.39
C THR A 66 16.55 -19.31 9.42
N GLU A 67 16.69 -18.30 10.28
CA GLU A 67 17.65 -18.36 11.41
C GLU A 67 17.33 -19.50 12.40
N ASN A 68 16.08 -19.99 12.41
CA ASN A 68 15.58 -21.00 13.34
C ASN A 68 15.52 -22.41 12.74
N GLY A 69 15.74 -22.58 11.43
CA GLY A 69 15.70 -23.89 10.79
C GLY A 69 15.27 -23.84 9.33
N LEU A 70 14.72 -24.96 8.87
CA LEU A 70 14.14 -25.13 7.54
C LEU A 70 12.62 -25.07 7.68
N GLU A 71 11.98 -24.17 6.95
CA GLU A 71 10.52 -24.08 6.85
C GLU A 71 10.06 -24.70 5.53
N LEU A 72 9.19 -25.71 5.59
CA LEU A 72 8.56 -26.28 4.39
C LEU A 72 7.15 -25.72 4.21
N TYR A 73 6.78 -25.44 2.97
CA TYR A 73 5.50 -24.83 2.62
C TYR A 73 4.53 -25.86 2.09
N TYR A 74 3.42 -26.05 2.83
CA TYR A 74 2.42 -27.05 2.52
C TYR A 74 1.06 -26.40 2.27
N CYS A 75 0.33 -26.97 1.32
CA CYS A 75 -0.98 -26.49 0.90
C CYS A 75 -2.07 -27.25 1.65
N GLU A 76 -3.07 -26.54 2.17
CA GLU A 76 -4.22 -27.21 2.77
C GLU A 76 -4.87 -28.17 1.76
N ASN A 77 -5.29 -29.34 2.24
CA ASN A 77 -5.95 -30.42 1.47
C ASN A 77 -5.08 -31.20 0.49
N ILE A 78 -3.76 -31.03 0.52
CA ILE A 78 -2.82 -31.90 -0.19
C ILE A 78 -2.04 -32.73 0.81
N MET A 79 -2.11 -34.04 0.62
CA MET A 79 -1.21 -34.97 1.27
C MET A 79 0.12 -34.92 0.52
N ASP A 80 1.18 -34.51 1.19
CA ASP A 80 2.54 -34.61 0.66
C ASP A 80 3.33 -35.68 1.41
N THR A 81 4.45 -36.09 0.84
CA THR A 81 5.28 -37.17 1.35
C THR A 81 6.75 -36.77 1.36
N ILE A 82 7.33 -36.70 2.55
CA ILE A 82 8.75 -36.45 2.75
C ILE A 82 9.48 -37.79 2.83
N TRP A 83 10.32 -38.09 1.85
CA TRP A 83 11.09 -39.32 1.79
C TRP A 83 12.40 -39.21 2.56
N ALA A 84 12.68 -40.17 3.45
CA ALA A 84 13.99 -40.29 4.05
C ALA A 84 15.04 -40.75 3.02
N PRO A 85 16.31 -40.35 3.16
CA PRO A 85 17.38 -40.79 2.27
C PRO A 85 17.53 -42.31 2.21
N SER A 86 17.90 -42.84 1.05
CA SER A 86 18.20 -44.26 0.91
C SER A 86 19.41 -44.65 1.78
N GLY A 87 19.31 -45.74 2.55
CA GLY A 87 20.42 -46.29 3.35
C GLY A 87 20.21 -46.27 4.86
N TYR A 88 19.16 -45.60 5.34
CA TYR A 88 18.66 -45.80 6.69
C TYR A 88 18.06 -47.21 6.83
N ILE A 89 18.35 -47.88 7.93
CA ILE A 89 17.78 -49.18 8.29
C ILE A 89 16.57 -49.06 9.22
N ASP A 90 16.42 -47.88 9.83
CA ASP A 90 15.32 -47.52 10.72
C ASP A 90 15.17 -46.00 10.72
N VAL A 91 13.93 -45.51 10.76
CA VAL A 91 13.59 -44.10 10.77
C VAL A 91 12.36 -43.90 11.63
N TYR A 92 12.37 -42.87 12.47
CA TYR A 92 11.17 -42.40 13.15
C TYR A 92 11.10 -40.88 13.10
N TRP A 93 9.87 -40.38 13.06
CA TRP A 93 9.56 -38.96 13.04
C TRP A 93 8.73 -38.65 14.27
N GLU A 94 9.11 -37.60 14.99
CA GLU A 94 8.38 -37.11 16.15
C GLU A 94 7.93 -35.69 15.87
N TYR A 95 6.66 -35.42 16.09
CA TYR A 95 6.17 -34.05 16.18
C TYR A 95 5.14 -33.98 17.30
N THR A 96 5.17 -32.87 18.03
CA THR A 96 4.27 -32.64 19.16
C THR A 96 3.35 -31.49 18.86
N ILE A 97 2.04 -31.70 19.05
CA ILE A 97 1.03 -30.67 18.85
C ILE A 97 0.31 -30.49 20.17
N ASN A 98 0.36 -29.26 20.70
CA ASN A 98 -0.21 -28.92 22.00
C ASN A 98 0.26 -29.85 23.16
N GLY A 99 1.44 -30.47 23.02
CA GLY A 99 2.03 -31.38 24.00
C GLY A 99 1.58 -32.84 23.89
N GLU A 100 0.80 -33.21 22.88
CA GLU A 100 0.51 -34.60 22.51
C GLU A 100 1.44 -35.05 21.39
N GLU A 101 2.00 -36.26 21.52
CA GLU A 101 2.82 -36.89 20.48
C GLU A 101 1.90 -37.43 19.39
N CYS A 102 2.22 -37.11 18.14
CA CYS A 102 1.52 -37.59 16.97
C CYS A 102 2.49 -38.44 16.15
N GLU A 103 2.02 -39.61 15.69
CA GLU A 103 2.80 -40.54 14.89
C GLU A 103 2.07 -40.78 13.56
N ASP A 104 2.54 -40.16 12.48
CA ASP A 104 2.04 -40.41 11.12
C ASP A 104 3.20 -40.71 10.15
N TRP A 105 3.83 -41.87 10.31
CA TRP A 105 4.87 -42.33 9.39
C TRP A 105 4.62 -43.79 8.98
N ASP A 106 4.99 -44.12 7.74
CA ASP A 106 4.81 -45.44 7.15
C ASP A 106 6.05 -45.81 6.32
N TRP A 107 6.14 -47.07 5.90
CA TRP A 107 7.24 -47.57 5.08
C TRP A 107 6.72 -48.43 3.92
N ILE A 108 7.30 -48.21 2.74
CA ILE A 108 7.04 -49.05 1.56
C ILE A 108 8.36 -49.69 1.13
N GLY A 109 8.52 -50.97 1.47
CA GLY A 109 9.77 -51.69 1.24
C GLY A 109 10.88 -51.23 2.20
N ASP A 110 12.01 -50.79 1.64
CA ASP A 110 13.16 -50.24 2.39
C ASP A 110 13.18 -48.70 2.39
N ASN A 111 12.08 -48.06 2.00
CA ASN A 111 11.95 -46.60 1.96
C ASN A 111 10.99 -46.13 3.06
N PHE A 112 11.47 -45.20 3.88
CA PHE A 112 10.71 -44.56 4.95
C PHE A 112 10.23 -43.20 4.50
N PHE A 113 9.01 -42.83 4.88
CA PHE A 113 8.48 -41.50 4.60
C PHE A 113 7.60 -40.97 5.72
N LEU A 114 7.51 -39.65 5.78
CA LEU A 114 6.54 -38.91 6.58
C LEU A 114 5.46 -38.42 5.62
N SER A 115 4.23 -38.90 5.83
CA SER A 115 3.05 -38.38 5.14
C SER A 115 2.46 -37.29 6.01
N ILE A 116 2.06 -36.18 5.41
CA ILE A 116 1.44 -35.10 6.16
C ILE A 116 0.19 -34.70 5.40
N ASP A 117 -0.95 -34.97 6.03
CA ASP A 117 -2.26 -34.51 5.58
C ASP A 117 -2.74 -33.45 6.56
N TYR A 118 -2.93 -32.21 6.08
CA TYR A 118 -3.47 -31.12 6.91
C TYR A 118 -4.79 -31.47 7.59
N ASN A 119 -5.59 -32.37 6.99
CA ASN A 119 -6.85 -32.84 7.56
C ASN A 119 -6.67 -33.96 8.61
N ASP A 120 -5.44 -34.33 8.96
CA ASP A 120 -5.20 -35.28 10.04
C ASP A 120 -5.72 -34.68 11.36
N PRO A 121 -6.54 -35.42 12.14
CA PRO A 121 -7.02 -34.98 13.45
C PRO A 121 -5.91 -34.49 14.40
N CYS A 122 -4.68 -34.98 14.22
CA CYS A 122 -3.51 -34.56 14.97
C CYS A 122 -3.12 -33.10 14.71
N LEU A 123 -3.34 -32.60 13.49
CA LEU A 123 -3.06 -31.23 13.07
C LEU A 123 -4.24 -30.28 13.30
N GLU A 124 -5.34 -30.74 13.90
CA GLU A 124 -6.43 -29.84 14.28
C GLU A 124 -5.96 -28.84 15.34
N ASN A 125 -6.15 -27.53 15.07
CA ASN A 125 -5.80 -26.42 15.96
C ASN A 125 -4.29 -26.18 16.14
N LEU A 126 -3.51 -26.29 15.07
CA LEU A 126 -2.12 -25.81 15.08
C LEU A 126 -2.07 -24.32 15.46
N ASN A 127 -1.18 -23.97 16.38
CA ASN A 127 -0.90 -22.58 16.68
C ASN A 127 -0.12 -21.98 15.50
N ASN A 128 -0.69 -20.96 14.86
CA ASN A 128 -0.10 -20.27 13.71
C ASN A 128 0.16 -21.18 12.49
N ASN A 129 -0.57 -22.29 12.35
CA ASN A 129 -0.42 -23.24 11.24
C ASN A 129 1.01 -23.79 11.10
N ARG A 130 1.73 -23.95 12.21
CA ARG A 130 3.12 -24.45 12.23
C ARG A 130 3.23 -25.75 13.01
N VAL A 131 4.04 -26.68 12.50
CA VAL A 131 4.40 -27.92 13.20
C VAL A 131 5.91 -28.15 13.14
N GLN A 132 6.51 -28.40 14.30
CA GLN A 132 7.93 -28.70 14.43
C GLN A 132 8.12 -30.21 14.35
N ILE A 133 8.91 -30.65 13.37
CA ILE A 133 9.19 -32.06 13.08
C ILE A 133 10.63 -32.38 13.49
N GLN A 134 10.79 -33.45 14.25
CA GLN A 134 12.07 -34.06 14.57
C GLN A 134 12.22 -35.39 13.84
N PHE A 135 13.20 -35.47 12.96
CA PHE A 135 13.59 -36.69 12.25
C PHE A 135 14.71 -37.40 13.01
N PHE A 136 14.64 -38.73 13.06
CA PHE A 136 15.70 -39.59 13.54
C PHE A 136 15.89 -40.77 12.60
N GLY A 137 17.11 -40.97 12.10
CA GLY A 137 17.44 -42.07 11.20
C GLY A 137 18.66 -42.85 11.69
N GLN A 138 18.66 -44.17 11.51
CA GLN A 138 19.80 -45.04 11.83
C GLN A 138 20.46 -45.63 10.58
N THR A 139 21.78 -45.44 10.42
CA THR A 139 22.60 -46.08 9.38
C THR A 139 23.57 -47.09 10.01
N GLY A 140 23.11 -48.32 10.25
CA GLY A 140 23.90 -49.35 10.92
C GLY A 140 24.17 -49.02 12.40
N THR A 141 25.30 -48.39 12.71
CA THR A 141 25.68 -48.00 14.09
C THR A 141 25.60 -46.50 14.37
N GLN A 142 25.32 -45.68 13.35
CA GLN A 142 25.21 -44.23 13.49
C GLN A 142 23.73 -43.83 13.55
N THR A 143 23.41 -42.86 14.40
CA THR A 143 22.09 -42.21 14.48
C THR A 143 22.26 -40.77 14.07
N ASP A 144 21.47 -40.35 13.09
CA ASP A 144 21.38 -38.99 12.60
C ASP A 144 20.04 -38.42 13.07
N SER A 145 20.04 -37.17 13.51
CA SER A 145 18.81 -36.47 13.92
C SER A 145 18.80 -35.09 13.31
N CYS A 146 17.63 -34.64 12.86
CA CYS A 146 17.48 -33.29 12.37
C CYS A 146 16.08 -32.74 12.69
N GLU A 147 15.96 -31.42 12.70
CA GLU A 147 14.75 -30.72 13.12
C GLU A 147 14.40 -29.67 12.06
N PHE A 148 13.13 -29.60 11.70
CA PHE A 148 12.61 -28.65 10.73
C PHE A 148 11.16 -28.28 11.08
N GLU A 149 10.67 -27.19 10.51
CA GLU A 149 9.31 -26.70 10.71
C GLU A 149 8.53 -26.81 9.41
N ILE A 150 7.25 -27.14 9.52
CA ILE A 150 6.31 -27.11 8.39
C ILE A 150 5.29 -26.03 8.68
N VAL A 151 5.10 -25.18 7.68
CA VAL A 151 4.14 -24.08 7.70
C VAL A 151 3.04 -24.40 6.70
N PHE A 152 1.81 -24.55 7.19
CA PHE A 152 0.64 -24.72 6.34
C PHE A 152 0.09 -23.35 5.96
N TYR A 153 0.01 -23.09 4.67
CA TYR A 153 -0.67 -21.90 4.17
C TYR A 153 -2.15 -22.21 4.01
N ASN A 154 -2.96 -21.58 4.86
CA ASN A 154 -4.39 -21.47 4.63
C ASN A 154 -4.62 -20.34 3.64
N GLU A 155 -5.29 -20.64 2.53
CA GLU A 155 -5.84 -19.62 1.64
C GLU A 155 -7.10 -19.08 2.32
N ASP A 156 -6.90 -18.18 3.29
CA ASP A 156 -7.98 -17.41 3.88
C ASP A 156 -8.64 -16.54 2.79
N ASN A 157 -9.92 -16.19 2.98
CA ASN A 157 -10.59 -15.27 2.08
C ASN A 157 -9.80 -13.96 2.00
N LEU A 158 -9.26 -13.63 0.83
CA LEU A 158 -8.48 -12.40 0.61
C LEU A 158 -9.39 -11.16 0.62
N TYR A 159 -9.07 -10.17 1.45
CA TYR A 159 -9.80 -8.90 1.49
C TYR A 159 -8.88 -7.73 1.82
N ILE A 160 -9.38 -6.52 1.57
CA ILE A 160 -8.66 -5.28 1.86
C ILE A 160 -9.25 -4.63 3.11
N THR A 161 -8.39 -4.23 4.03
CA THR A 161 -8.72 -3.34 5.15
C THR A 161 -8.07 -1.96 4.96
N ILE A 162 -8.64 -0.97 5.64
CA ILE A 162 -8.11 0.37 5.68
C ILE A 162 -7.99 0.79 7.13
N ASP A 163 -6.79 1.20 7.54
CA ASP A 163 -6.58 1.69 8.90
C ASP A 163 -7.55 2.84 9.19
N SER A 164 -8.31 2.71 10.29
CA SER A 164 -9.24 3.73 10.81
C SER A 164 -10.62 3.84 10.16
N PHE A 165 -11.00 2.96 9.21
CA PHE A 165 -12.34 2.95 8.63
C PHE A 165 -13.07 1.63 8.94
N ASN A 166 -14.40 1.67 8.99
CA ASN A 166 -15.22 0.47 9.21
C ASN A 166 -15.61 -0.13 7.86
N ASP A 167 -15.50 -1.45 7.74
CA ASP A 167 -15.35 -2.19 6.47
C ASP A 167 -16.66 -2.38 5.67
N ASP A 168 -17.80 -1.92 6.19
CA ASP A 168 -19.14 -2.24 5.65
C ASP A 168 -19.72 -1.21 4.64
N GLU A 169 -19.05 -0.08 4.38
CA GLU A 169 -19.61 1.04 3.60
C GLU A 169 -18.65 1.64 2.58
N GLN A 170 -19.20 2.37 1.59
CA GLN A 170 -18.42 3.18 0.65
C GLN A 170 -17.60 4.22 1.42
N ILE A 171 -16.28 4.17 1.28
CA ILE A 171 -15.38 5.03 2.05
C ILE A 171 -15.17 6.34 1.28
N THR A 172 -15.42 7.44 1.98
CA THR A 172 -15.31 8.81 1.47
C THR A 172 -14.14 9.49 2.16
N ILE A 173 -13.11 9.85 1.38
CA ILE A 173 -11.80 10.31 1.87
C ILE A 173 -11.39 11.57 1.13
N CYS A 174 -10.58 12.41 1.75
CA CYS A 174 -10.07 13.62 1.13
C CYS A 174 -8.74 13.38 0.44
N GLU A 175 -8.51 14.07 -0.66
CA GLU A 175 -7.27 13.97 -1.44
C GLU A 175 -5.98 14.15 -0.62
N GLN A 176 -6.03 14.94 0.45
CA GLN A 176 -4.88 15.24 1.32
C GLN A 176 -4.58 14.17 2.39
N ASP A 177 -5.46 13.19 2.55
CA ASP A 177 -5.28 12.16 3.57
C ASP A 177 -4.29 11.09 3.08
N ILE A 178 -3.29 10.79 3.90
CA ILE A 178 -2.43 9.62 3.67
C ILE A 178 -3.27 8.38 3.99
N LEU A 179 -3.48 7.55 2.99
CA LEU A 179 -4.27 6.34 3.13
C LEU A 179 -3.47 5.12 2.66
N ILE A 180 -3.37 4.15 3.56
CA ILE A 180 -2.70 2.88 3.31
C ILE A 180 -3.75 1.78 3.33
N LEU A 181 -3.88 1.06 2.23
CA LEU A 181 -4.66 -0.18 2.15
C LEU A 181 -3.80 -1.34 2.62
N GLN A 182 -4.37 -2.27 3.36
CA GLN A 182 -3.70 -3.48 3.80
C GLN A 182 -4.35 -4.70 3.13
N ALA A 183 -3.53 -5.56 2.54
CA ALA A 183 -3.91 -6.88 2.09
C ALA A 183 -4.04 -7.82 3.30
N VAL A 184 -5.22 -8.42 3.47
CA VAL A 184 -5.56 -9.34 4.57
C VAL A 184 -6.02 -10.68 4.01
N GLY A 185 -5.93 -11.72 4.84
CA GLY A 185 -6.05 -13.12 4.43
C GLY A 185 -4.71 -13.73 4.01
N LEU A 186 -3.60 -13.10 4.43
CA LEU A 186 -2.23 -13.51 4.13
C LEU A 186 -1.46 -13.74 5.45
N SER A 187 -0.30 -14.39 5.35
CA SER A 187 0.65 -14.50 6.46
C SER A 187 1.08 -13.10 6.96
N SER A 188 1.61 -13.01 8.18
CA SER A 188 2.11 -11.74 8.71
C SER A 188 3.19 -11.17 7.78
N ASN A 189 3.02 -9.93 7.32
CA ASN A 189 3.85 -9.27 6.29
C ASN A 189 3.84 -9.94 4.90
N CYS A 190 2.85 -10.79 4.61
CA CYS A 190 2.69 -11.50 3.34
C CYS A 190 3.92 -12.33 2.92
N ASP A 191 4.69 -12.78 3.90
CA ASP A 191 5.85 -13.64 3.65
C ASP A 191 5.41 -14.94 2.95
N GLY A 192 6.01 -15.20 1.78
CA GLY A 192 5.69 -16.35 0.93
C GLY A 192 4.58 -16.13 -0.09
N TYR A 193 4.12 -14.89 -0.26
CA TYR A 193 3.15 -14.49 -1.30
C TYR A 193 3.74 -13.46 -2.25
N ASP A 194 3.50 -13.66 -3.55
CA ASP A 194 3.67 -12.65 -4.58
C ASP A 194 2.36 -11.87 -4.71
N ILE A 195 2.41 -10.57 -4.40
CA ILE A 195 1.25 -9.68 -4.43
C ILE A 195 1.29 -8.80 -5.67
N GLN A 196 0.12 -8.53 -6.24
CA GLN A 196 -0.06 -7.53 -7.27
C GLN A 196 -1.35 -6.74 -7.07
N TRP A 197 -1.25 -5.41 -6.98
CA TRP A 197 -2.40 -4.52 -6.82
C TRP A 197 -2.99 -4.06 -8.16
N TYR A 198 -4.29 -3.74 -8.13
CA TYR A 198 -5.07 -3.23 -9.26
C TYR A 198 -5.96 -2.06 -8.82
N LEU A 199 -6.12 -1.09 -9.72
CA LEU A 199 -7.03 0.05 -9.60
C LEU A 199 -7.95 0.08 -10.83
N ASN A 200 -9.26 0.06 -10.60
CA ASN A 200 -10.29 0.01 -11.65
C ASN A 200 -10.11 -1.16 -12.63
N GLY A 201 -9.46 -2.24 -12.17
CA GLY A 201 -9.10 -3.41 -12.97
C GLY A 201 -7.77 -3.29 -13.73
N ASP A 202 -7.15 -2.11 -13.72
CA ASP A 202 -5.83 -1.88 -14.32
C ASP A 202 -4.71 -2.19 -13.32
N LEU A 203 -3.60 -2.70 -13.86
CA LEU A 203 -2.41 -3.09 -13.09
C LEU A 203 -1.69 -1.85 -12.52
N LEU A 204 -1.36 -1.88 -11.22
CA LEU A 204 -0.47 -0.90 -10.60
C LEU A 204 0.97 -1.42 -10.62
N GLU A 205 1.78 -0.99 -11.60
CA GLU A 205 3.14 -1.50 -11.80
C GLU A 205 4.05 -1.24 -10.58
N GLY A 206 4.68 -2.30 -10.06
CA GLY A 206 5.64 -2.22 -8.96
C GLY A 206 5.01 -2.19 -7.56
N GLU A 207 3.69 -2.14 -7.47
CA GLU A 207 2.94 -2.25 -6.22
C GLU A 207 2.75 -3.72 -5.85
N ASN A 208 3.75 -4.29 -5.16
CA ASN A 208 3.82 -5.71 -4.81
C ASN A 208 3.93 -5.96 -3.28
N ASN A 209 3.68 -4.93 -2.46
CA ASN A 209 3.75 -5.04 -1.01
C ASN A 209 2.36 -5.38 -0.43
N CYS A 210 2.33 -5.83 0.83
CA CYS A 210 1.07 -5.98 1.60
C CYS A 210 0.29 -4.68 1.78
N GLU A 211 1.01 -3.57 1.71
CA GLU A 211 0.49 -2.24 1.94
C GLU A 211 0.53 -1.47 0.62
N LEU A 212 -0.58 -0.80 0.30
CA LEU A 212 -0.67 0.11 -0.83
C LEU A 212 -0.94 1.52 -0.32
N ASP A 213 0.01 2.43 -0.52
CA ASP A 213 -0.18 3.86 -0.34
C ASP A 213 -0.91 4.43 -1.57
N ILE A 214 -2.20 4.66 -1.44
CA ILE A 214 -3.03 5.09 -2.58
C ILE A 214 -2.72 6.52 -3.02
N THR A 215 -2.03 7.32 -2.21
CA THR A 215 -1.66 8.69 -2.57
C THR A 215 -0.72 8.75 -3.77
N ASN A 216 0.00 7.66 -4.04
CA ASN A 216 0.91 7.53 -5.19
C ASN A 216 0.25 6.84 -6.40
N THR A 217 -1.04 6.56 -6.35
CA THR A 217 -1.78 5.90 -7.44
C THR A 217 -2.52 6.93 -8.30
N ASN A 218 -2.80 6.58 -9.55
CA ASN A 218 -3.52 7.45 -10.49
C ASN A 218 -5.04 7.28 -10.36
N TYR A 219 -5.57 7.57 -9.17
CA TYR A 219 -7.00 7.49 -8.88
C TYR A 219 -7.78 8.66 -9.48
N ASP A 220 -9.06 8.43 -9.73
CA ASP A 220 -9.98 9.45 -10.22
C ASP A 220 -10.62 10.21 -9.04
N ILE A 221 -10.39 11.53 -8.97
CA ILE A 221 -11.02 12.39 -7.98
C ILE A 221 -12.51 12.54 -8.30
N ASN A 222 -13.34 12.64 -7.26
CA ASN A 222 -14.80 12.73 -7.33
C ASN A 222 -15.44 11.56 -8.09
N SER A 223 -14.76 10.42 -8.16
CA SER A 223 -15.25 9.21 -8.83
C SER A 223 -14.97 7.97 -7.98
N PRO A 224 -15.77 6.90 -8.12
CA PRO A 224 -15.49 5.64 -7.46
C PRO A 224 -14.20 5.00 -8.00
N ASN A 225 -13.28 4.66 -7.10
CA ASN A 225 -12.05 3.94 -7.40
C ASN A 225 -12.13 2.53 -6.81
N ILE A 226 -11.94 1.51 -7.64
CA ILE A 226 -12.07 0.12 -7.27
C ILE A 226 -10.67 -0.48 -7.07
N TYR A 227 -10.33 -0.80 -5.84
CA TYR A 227 -9.08 -1.47 -5.49
C TYR A 227 -9.30 -2.97 -5.31
N SER A 228 -8.33 -3.75 -5.76
CA SER A 228 -8.24 -5.20 -5.53
C SER A 228 -6.78 -5.62 -5.61
N PHE A 229 -6.45 -6.79 -5.06
CA PHE A 229 -5.15 -7.39 -5.27
C PHE A 229 -5.29 -8.86 -5.65
N THR A 230 -4.27 -9.41 -6.28
CA THR A 230 -4.07 -10.85 -6.38
C THR A 230 -2.91 -11.25 -5.49
N ALA A 231 -3.01 -12.42 -4.88
CA ALA A 231 -1.91 -13.04 -4.18
C ALA A 231 -1.69 -14.45 -4.77
N SER A 232 -0.44 -14.77 -5.07
CA SER A 232 -0.02 -16.11 -5.44
C SER A 232 1.02 -16.60 -4.43
N SER A 233 0.76 -17.75 -3.84
CA SER A 233 1.68 -18.51 -3.02
C SER A 233 2.26 -19.68 -3.83
N TYR A 234 3.21 -20.40 -3.23
CA TYR A 234 3.68 -21.68 -3.78
C TYR A 234 2.51 -22.62 -4.15
N CYS A 235 1.46 -22.63 -3.33
CA CYS A 235 0.28 -23.46 -3.53
C CYS A 235 -0.52 -23.00 -4.75
N SER A 236 -0.87 -21.72 -4.81
CA SER A 236 -1.65 -21.20 -5.93
C SER A 236 -0.90 -21.26 -7.25
N ASP A 237 0.42 -21.05 -7.26
CA ASP A 237 1.24 -21.21 -8.47
C ASP A 237 1.24 -22.65 -9.00
N THR A 238 1.40 -23.62 -8.11
CA THR A 238 1.44 -25.05 -8.46
C THR A 238 0.13 -25.51 -9.09
N TYR A 239 -1.00 -24.99 -8.63
CA TYR A 239 -2.33 -25.34 -9.12
C TYR A 239 -2.90 -24.36 -10.14
N GLY A 240 -2.19 -23.26 -10.45
CA GLY A 240 -2.65 -22.21 -11.35
C GLY A 240 -3.89 -21.47 -10.82
N LEU A 241 -4.01 -21.34 -9.50
CA LEU A 241 -5.13 -20.75 -8.78
C LEU A 241 -4.73 -19.38 -8.23
N ASN A 242 -4.48 -18.39 -9.09
CA ASN A 242 -4.27 -17.03 -8.58
C ASN A 242 -5.55 -16.53 -7.94
N GLU A 243 -5.51 -16.30 -6.64
CA GLU A 243 -6.65 -15.80 -5.90
C GLU A 243 -6.73 -14.28 -6.02
N MET A 244 -7.96 -13.79 -6.19
CA MET A 244 -8.25 -12.37 -6.26
C MET A 244 -9.01 -11.97 -5.01
N SER A 245 -8.59 -10.87 -4.39
CA SER A 245 -9.25 -10.32 -3.23
C SER A 245 -10.68 -9.89 -3.53
N GLU A 246 -11.49 -9.76 -2.48
CA GLU A 246 -12.66 -8.91 -2.57
C GLU A 246 -12.26 -7.49 -3.00
N TRP A 247 -13.06 -6.91 -3.89
CA TRP A 247 -12.87 -5.54 -4.35
C TRP A 247 -13.37 -4.54 -3.32
N ARG A 248 -12.68 -3.40 -3.20
CA ARG A 248 -13.09 -2.27 -2.36
C ARG A 248 -13.29 -1.03 -3.21
N THR A 249 -14.39 -0.33 -2.97
CA THR A 249 -14.70 0.92 -3.65
C THR A 249 -14.43 2.09 -2.71
N ILE A 250 -13.49 2.94 -3.08
CA ILE A 250 -13.10 4.15 -2.36
C ILE A 250 -13.45 5.34 -3.25
N THR A 251 -14.16 6.32 -2.72
CA THR A 251 -14.37 7.59 -3.44
C THR A 251 -13.54 8.67 -2.76
N ILE A 252 -12.62 9.22 -3.53
CA ILE A 252 -11.71 10.26 -3.07
C ILE A 252 -12.27 11.57 -3.58
N TYR A 253 -12.51 12.50 -2.66
CA TYR A 253 -13.15 13.76 -2.96
C TYR A 253 -12.15 14.89 -2.87
N GLU A 254 -12.35 15.84 -3.77
CA GLU A 254 -11.74 17.14 -3.65
C GLU A 254 -12.43 17.89 -2.49
N GLY A 255 -11.63 18.36 -1.53
CA GLY A 255 -12.08 19.18 -0.43
C GLY A 255 -11.15 20.38 -0.26
N TYR A 256 -11.69 21.50 0.21
CA TYR A 256 -10.86 22.66 0.58
C TYR A 256 -10.19 22.39 1.94
N GLU A 257 -8.99 22.95 2.16
CA GLU A 257 -8.15 22.85 3.38
C GLU A 257 -8.78 22.05 4.54
N GLY A 258 -8.43 20.77 4.68
CA GLY A 258 -8.95 19.92 5.76
C GLY A 258 -10.36 19.39 5.54
N CYS A 259 -10.72 19.01 4.30
CA CYS A 259 -11.98 18.36 3.96
C CYS A 259 -13.23 19.24 4.14
N GLU A 260 -13.11 20.55 4.04
CA GLU A 260 -14.29 21.39 4.15
C GLU A 260 -15.25 21.09 2.98
N PRO A 261 -16.57 20.93 3.26
CA PRO A 261 -17.56 20.69 2.21
C PRO A 261 -17.48 21.77 1.14
N CYS A 262 -17.68 21.39 -0.13
CA CYS A 262 -17.66 22.34 -1.23
C CYS A 262 -18.61 23.52 -0.95
N GLN A 263 -18.12 24.72 -1.23
CA GLN A 263 -18.86 25.96 -1.02
C GLN A 263 -18.91 26.74 -2.33
N TRP A 264 -19.97 27.53 -2.49
CA TRP A 264 -20.03 28.55 -3.51
C TRP A 264 -20.42 29.86 -2.86
N VAL A 265 -19.44 30.74 -2.69
CA VAL A 265 -19.64 32.04 -2.05
C VAL A 265 -20.21 33.01 -3.07
N PHE A 266 -21.44 33.45 -2.85
CA PHE A 266 -22.11 34.43 -3.70
C PHE A 266 -21.91 35.86 -3.16
N PRO A 267 -21.89 36.89 -4.04
CA PRO A 267 -21.80 38.29 -3.64
C PRO A 267 -22.85 38.68 -2.62
N ASP A 268 -22.42 39.45 -1.61
CA ASP A 268 -23.29 40.08 -0.63
C ASP A 268 -23.79 41.44 -1.14
N TYR A 269 -25.01 41.46 -1.69
CA TYR A 269 -25.61 42.67 -2.24
C TYR A 269 -25.83 43.78 -1.20
N ASP A 270 -25.89 43.45 0.10
CA ASP A 270 -26.00 44.45 1.16
C ASP A 270 -24.66 45.17 1.42
N LYS A 271 -23.56 44.63 0.89
CA LYS A 271 -22.21 45.20 0.94
C LYS A 271 -21.76 45.78 -0.41
N ASP A 272 -22.69 46.03 -1.32
CA ASP A 272 -22.42 46.49 -2.68
C ASP A 272 -21.49 45.54 -3.49
N GLU A 273 -21.50 44.24 -3.17
CA GLU A 273 -20.80 43.22 -3.95
C GLU A 273 -21.69 42.76 -5.11
N PHE A 274 -21.13 42.65 -6.32
CA PHE A 274 -21.85 42.20 -7.50
C PHE A 274 -20.94 41.47 -8.46
N TYR A 275 -21.54 40.60 -9.29
CA TYR A 275 -20.82 39.97 -10.38
C TYR A 275 -20.53 40.94 -11.51
N TYR A 276 -19.33 40.86 -12.05
CA TYR A 276 -18.96 41.46 -13.32
C TYR A 276 -18.05 40.52 -14.09
N PHE A 277 -18.09 40.58 -15.42
CA PHE A 277 -17.18 39.85 -16.31
C PHE A 277 -17.01 40.62 -17.63
N SER A 278 -15.89 40.40 -18.30
CA SER A 278 -15.47 41.08 -19.52
C SER A 278 -15.09 40.05 -20.60
N PRO A 279 -16.01 39.64 -21.49
CA PRO A 279 -15.75 38.65 -22.53
C PRO A 279 -14.95 39.26 -23.69
N ASN A 280 -13.67 39.55 -23.47
CA ASN A 280 -12.73 40.13 -24.43
C ASN A 280 -11.62 39.16 -24.86
N ASP A 281 -11.69 37.91 -24.40
CA ASP A 281 -10.74 36.82 -24.63
C ASP A 281 -9.31 37.18 -24.17
N ASP A 282 -9.18 38.01 -23.13
CA ASP A 282 -7.90 38.38 -22.54
C ASP A 282 -7.39 37.40 -21.47
N GLY A 283 -8.20 36.38 -21.15
CA GLY A 283 -7.93 35.36 -20.16
C GLY A 283 -8.30 35.76 -18.73
N SER A 284 -8.93 36.92 -18.54
CA SER A 284 -9.29 37.44 -17.22
C SER A 284 -10.78 37.78 -17.16
N VAL A 285 -11.54 36.93 -16.46
CA VAL A 285 -12.98 37.14 -16.19
C VAL A 285 -13.80 37.18 -17.50
N ASP A 286 -13.50 36.27 -18.43
CA ASP A 286 -14.15 36.19 -19.75
C ASP A 286 -15.53 35.51 -19.70
N TYR A 287 -15.81 34.78 -18.62
CA TYR A 287 -16.95 33.89 -18.51
C TYR A 287 -17.75 34.14 -17.22
N PHE A 288 -19.04 33.80 -17.25
CA PHE A 288 -19.89 33.84 -16.07
C PHE A 288 -20.78 32.59 -15.92
N PRO A 289 -20.66 31.82 -14.82
CA PRO A 289 -19.57 31.87 -13.85
C PRO A 289 -18.22 31.58 -14.50
N GLU A 290 -17.13 31.95 -13.83
CA GLU A 290 -15.79 31.48 -14.20
C GLU A 290 -15.67 29.97 -13.98
N ALA A 291 -14.70 29.35 -14.66
CA ALA A 291 -14.40 27.94 -14.44
C ALA A 291 -13.99 27.70 -12.96
N PRO A 292 -14.27 26.50 -12.40
CA PRO A 292 -13.78 26.12 -11.08
C PRO A 292 -12.27 26.34 -10.99
N ASN A 293 -11.82 26.81 -9.83
CA ASN A 293 -10.44 27.18 -9.64
C ASN A 293 -9.69 26.05 -8.95
N ASN A 294 -8.76 25.40 -9.64
CA ASN A 294 -7.85 24.44 -9.03
C ASN A 294 -6.65 25.14 -8.37
N GLU A 295 -5.86 24.40 -7.60
CA GLU A 295 -4.66 24.95 -6.95
C GLU A 295 -3.71 25.64 -7.95
N GLU A 296 -3.66 25.18 -9.21
CA GLU A 296 -2.78 25.71 -10.25
C GLU A 296 -3.23 27.07 -10.81
N ASN A 297 -4.52 27.38 -10.81
CA ASN A 297 -5.08 28.64 -11.32
C ASN A 297 -5.50 29.62 -10.21
N ARG A 298 -5.23 29.27 -8.94
CA ARG A 298 -5.54 30.08 -7.78
C ARG A 298 -4.90 31.48 -7.91
N PRO A 299 -5.68 32.57 -8.00
CA PRO A 299 -5.12 33.90 -7.94
C PRO A 299 -4.49 34.04 -6.56
N SER A 300 -3.17 34.18 -6.55
CA SER A 300 -2.37 34.39 -5.35
C SER A 300 -2.87 35.66 -4.65
N GLU A 301 -3.66 35.50 -3.59
CA GLU A 301 -3.99 36.52 -2.59
C GLU A 301 -4.54 37.87 -3.10
N THR A 302 -4.97 37.98 -4.35
CA THR A 302 -5.69 39.18 -4.78
C THR A 302 -7.10 39.08 -4.23
N GLY A 303 -7.36 39.76 -3.10
CA GLY A 303 -8.63 39.81 -2.37
C GLY A 303 -9.85 40.34 -3.12
N LEU A 304 -9.99 39.95 -4.39
CA LEU A 304 -11.22 39.97 -5.14
C LEU A 304 -11.98 38.71 -4.75
N ASN A 305 -13.16 38.88 -4.14
CA ASN A 305 -14.15 37.83 -3.91
C ASN A 305 -14.52 37.22 -5.27
N LEU A 306 -13.73 36.25 -5.73
CA LEU A 306 -14.01 35.53 -6.95
C LEU A 306 -14.96 34.40 -6.60
N SER A 307 -16.17 34.48 -7.15
CA SER A 307 -17.22 33.49 -6.90
C SER A 307 -17.20 32.36 -7.91
N TYR A 308 -16.13 31.60 -7.88
CA TYR A 308 -16.13 30.24 -8.36
C TYR A 308 -16.54 29.30 -7.21
N PRO A 309 -17.05 28.11 -7.52
CA PRO A 309 -17.16 27.06 -6.51
C PRO A 309 -15.77 26.66 -6.01
N THR A 310 -15.66 26.27 -4.74
CA THR A 310 -14.39 25.84 -4.13
C THR A 310 -13.92 24.45 -4.59
N CYS A 311 -14.70 23.75 -5.40
CA CYS A 311 -14.41 22.40 -5.89
C CYS A 311 -14.75 22.29 -7.38
N GLU A 312 -13.97 21.49 -8.10
CA GLU A 312 -14.24 21.08 -9.48
C GLU A 312 -15.48 20.15 -9.57
N ALA A 313 -15.79 19.42 -8.50
CA ALA A 313 -16.98 18.56 -8.39
C ALA A 313 -18.31 19.32 -8.58
N THR A 314 -18.30 20.64 -8.39
CA THR A 314 -19.52 21.44 -8.50
C THR A 314 -20.02 21.46 -9.94
N ILE A 315 -21.27 21.03 -10.11
CA ILE A 315 -21.98 21.08 -11.39
C ILE A 315 -23.01 22.21 -11.36
N TYR A 316 -23.10 22.98 -12.45
CA TYR A 316 -24.07 24.06 -12.58
C TYR A 316 -24.67 24.21 -13.96
N ARG A 317 -25.83 24.87 -14.00
CA ARG A 317 -26.47 25.39 -15.20
C ARG A 317 -26.93 26.82 -14.95
N ILE A 318 -26.70 27.68 -15.92
CA ILE A 318 -27.09 29.08 -15.85
C ILE A 318 -28.09 29.44 -16.94
N SER A 319 -29.06 30.27 -16.58
CA SER A 319 -29.97 30.95 -17.49
C SER A 319 -29.82 32.46 -17.32
N ILE A 320 -29.67 33.19 -18.42
CA ILE A 320 -29.45 34.64 -18.43
C ILE A 320 -30.64 35.35 -19.03
N TYR A 321 -31.07 36.41 -18.36
CA TYR A 321 -32.21 37.24 -18.73
C TYR A 321 -31.80 38.70 -18.87
N ASN A 322 -32.42 39.39 -19.82
CA ASN A 322 -32.29 40.84 -19.91
C ASN A 322 -33.21 41.57 -18.91
N ARG A 323 -33.14 42.91 -18.90
CA ARG A 323 -33.95 43.78 -18.01
C ARG A 323 -35.47 43.69 -18.23
N LEU A 324 -35.92 43.06 -19.31
CA LEU A 324 -37.33 42.81 -19.61
C LEU A 324 -37.76 41.39 -19.23
N GLY A 325 -36.88 40.60 -18.60
CA GLY A 325 -37.13 39.20 -18.23
C GLY A 325 -37.11 38.23 -19.42
N ARG A 326 -36.56 38.63 -20.58
CA ARG A 326 -36.41 37.71 -21.73
C ARG A 326 -35.12 36.93 -21.59
N GLU A 327 -35.23 35.62 -21.72
CA GLU A 327 -34.09 34.70 -21.75
C GLU A 327 -33.22 34.97 -22.99
N LEU A 328 -31.92 35.08 -22.76
CA LEU A 328 -30.91 35.33 -23.78
C LEU A 328 -29.98 34.14 -23.97
N PHE A 329 -29.69 33.44 -22.87
CA PHE A 329 -28.76 32.32 -22.84
C PHE A 329 -29.24 31.26 -21.84
N VAL A 330 -29.02 29.98 -22.19
CA VAL A 330 -29.17 28.82 -21.30
C VAL A 330 -27.99 27.90 -21.55
N SER A 331 -27.35 27.43 -20.47
CA SER A 331 -26.31 26.40 -20.54
C SER A 331 -26.79 25.18 -21.32
N GLU A 332 -26.05 24.79 -22.36
CA GLU A 332 -26.37 23.61 -23.18
C GLU A 332 -26.00 22.29 -22.49
N HIS A 333 -25.00 22.31 -21.61
CA HIS A 333 -24.53 21.19 -20.80
C HIS A 333 -24.10 21.69 -19.42
N ASP A 334 -23.77 20.77 -18.51
CA ASP A 334 -23.29 21.11 -17.18
C ASP A 334 -21.98 21.90 -17.27
N ASN A 335 -21.81 22.87 -16.39
CA ASN A 335 -20.66 23.77 -16.35
C ASN A 335 -20.42 24.54 -17.66
N HIS A 336 -21.46 24.78 -18.47
CA HIS A 336 -21.38 25.67 -19.63
C HIS A 336 -21.57 27.13 -19.18
N PRO A 337 -20.50 27.93 -19.09
CA PRO A 337 -20.60 29.32 -18.66
C PRO A 337 -21.18 30.21 -19.76
N TRP A 338 -21.62 31.40 -19.36
CA TRP A 338 -22.03 32.44 -20.29
C TRP A 338 -20.85 33.32 -20.70
N ASN A 339 -20.62 33.45 -22.01
CA ASN A 339 -19.55 34.26 -22.61
C ASN A 339 -20.02 35.64 -23.12
N GLY A 340 -21.14 36.15 -22.60
CA GLY A 340 -21.70 37.42 -23.04
C GLY A 340 -22.42 37.38 -24.40
N LYS A 341 -22.67 36.20 -24.98
CA LYS A 341 -23.44 36.04 -26.23
C LYS A 341 -24.80 35.39 -25.98
N THR A 342 -25.77 35.63 -26.87
CA THR A 342 -27.05 34.93 -26.83
C THR A 342 -26.92 33.49 -27.34
N ASN A 343 -27.96 32.66 -27.17
CA ASN A 343 -28.04 31.30 -27.76
C ASN A 343 -27.83 31.26 -29.29
N ASN A 344 -27.98 32.39 -29.98
CA ASN A 344 -27.73 32.49 -31.42
C ASN A 344 -26.31 33.05 -31.75
N GLY A 345 -25.42 33.11 -30.75
CA GLY A 345 -24.05 33.61 -30.90
C GLY A 345 -23.93 35.15 -31.03
N LYS A 346 -25.02 35.90 -30.87
CA LYS A 346 -24.97 37.37 -30.97
C LYS A 346 -24.45 37.97 -29.67
N THR A 347 -23.46 38.85 -29.75
CA THR A 347 -22.93 39.61 -28.60
C THR A 347 -24.02 40.44 -27.94
N CYS A 348 -24.11 40.33 -26.61
CA CYS A 348 -24.96 41.14 -25.77
C CYS A 348 -24.33 42.52 -25.54
N ASN A 349 -25.17 43.55 -25.38
CA ASN A 349 -24.67 44.91 -25.12
C ASN A 349 -24.17 45.02 -23.67
N GLU A 350 -23.23 45.93 -23.42
CA GLU A 350 -22.81 46.27 -22.05
C GLU A 350 -24.02 46.60 -21.15
N GLY A 351 -23.98 46.13 -19.89
CA GLY A 351 -24.97 46.47 -18.88
C GLY A 351 -25.34 45.35 -17.92
N ILE A 352 -26.42 45.57 -17.17
CA ILE A 352 -26.92 44.66 -16.15
C ILE A 352 -27.82 43.59 -16.76
N TYR A 353 -27.50 42.34 -16.44
CA TYR A 353 -28.27 41.14 -16.73
C TYR A 353 -28.69 40.45 -15.44
N PHE A 354 -29.71 39.60 -15.54
CA PHE A 354 -30.22 38.80 -14.43
C PHE A 354 -29.91 37.34 -14.71
N TYR A 355 -29.57 36.58 -13.67
CA TYR A 355 -29.30 35.16 -13.84
C TYR A 355 -30.15 34.30 -12.90
N LYS A 356 -30.39 33.07 -13.35
CA LYS A 356 -30.80 31.93 -12.52
C LYS A 356 -29.71 30.88 -12.65
N LEU A 357 -29.11 30.51 -11.53
CA LEU A 357 -28.06 29.51 -11.42
C LEU A 357 -28.62 28.31 -10.64
N GLU A 358 -28.67 27.15 -11.28
CA GLU A 358 -28.97 25.87 -10.63
C GLU A 358 -27.65 25.13 -10.47
N TYR A 359 -27.34 24.66 -9.26
CA TYR A 359 -26.05 24.03 -8.98
C TYR A 359 -26.15 22.92 -7.94
N ILE A 360 -25.24 21.95 -8.00
CA ILE A 360 -25.03 20.90 -7.00
C ILE A 360 -23.54 21.01 -6.61
N LEU A 361 -23.26 21.14 -5.32
CA LEU A 361 -21.90 21.45 -4.84
C LEU A 361 -20.96 20.25 -4.99
N ASN A 362 -21.46 19.06 -4.66
CA ASN A 362 -20.77 17.80 -4.95
C ASN A 362 -21.83 16.68 -5.09
N PRO A 363 -22.11 16.17 -6.30
CA PRO A 363 -23.18 15.19 -6.55
C PRO A 363 -22.93 13.82 -5.91
N TYR A 364 -21.73 13.58 -5.41
CA TYR A 364 -21.30 12.31 -4.85
C TYR A 364 -21.31 12.31 -3.31
N ILE A 365 -21.42 13.47 -2.66
CA ILE A 365 -21.47 13.61 -1.20
C ILE A 365 -22.92 13.85 -0.76
N SER A 366 -23.54 12.90 -0.08
CA SER A 366 -24.90 13.08 0.48
C SER A 366 -24.90 13.85 1.80
N ASN A 367 -23.77 13.86 2.50
CA ASN A 367 -23.60 14.64 3.73
C ASN A 367 -23.63 16.15 3.43
N PHE A 368 -24.12 16.93 4.39
CA PHE A 368 -24.20 18.40 4.30
C PHE A 368 -25.00 18.94 3.10
N GLU A 369 -25.91 18.12 2.52
CA GLU A 369 -26.75 18.50 1.37
C GLU A 369 -25.90 18.97 0.16
N GLN A 370 -24.77 18.32 -0.05
CA GLN A 370 -23.85 18.63 -1.14
C GLN A 370 -24.37 18.13 -2.50
N ASP A 371 -25.12 17.02 -2.49
CA ASP A 371 -25.76 16.37 -3.63
C ASP A 371 -27.10 17.02 -4.06
N GLN A 372 -27.61 17.98 -3.28
CA GLN A 372 -28.89 18.61 -3.57
C GLN A 372 -28.77 19.74 -4.59
N THR A 373 -29.74 19.82 -5.50
CA THR A 373 -29.87 20.96 -6.41
C THR A 373 -30.27 22.22 -5.64
N LYS A 374 -29.39 23.20 -5.65
CA LYS A 374 -29.57 24.54 -5.08
C LYS A 374 -29.83 25.53 -6.21
N VAL A 375 -30.60 26.58 -5.90
CA VAL A 375 -30.94 27.63 -6.87
C VAL A 375 -30.54 28.98 -6.31
N LYS A 376 -29.77 29.74 -7.08
CA LYS A 376 -29.42 31.13 -6.79
C LYS A 376 -29.88 32.03 -7.93
N THR A 377 -30.40 33.20 -7.58
CA THR A 377 -30.69 34.26 -8.55
C THR A 377 -29.95 35.53 -8.16
N GLY A 378 -29.73 36.41 -9.13
CA GLY A 378 -29.01 37.66 -8.89
C GLY A 378 -28.80 38.48 -10.16
N THR A 379 -27.88 39.44 -10.08
CA THR A 379 -27.46 40.27 -11.21
C THR A 379 -26.00 40.09 -11.55
N VAL A 380 -25.68 40.23 -12.83
CA VAL A 380 -24.31 40.27 -13.35
C VAL A 380 -24.15 41.46 -14.30
N TYR A 381 -23.04 42.16 -14.17
CA TYR A 381 -22.67 43.28 -15.04
C TYR A 381 -21.73 42.80 -16.15
N LEU A 382 -22.19 42.85 -17.39
CA LEU A 382 -21.35 42.60 -18.56
C LEU A 382 -20.62 43.91 -18.90
N PHE A 383 -19.29 43.90 -18.82
CA PHE A 383 -18.44 45.01 -19.26
C PHE A 383 -17.78 44.66 -20.59
N SER A 384 -17.85 45.54 -21.59
CA SER A 384 -17.01 45.40 -22.79
C SER A 384 -15.71 46.16 -22.56
N GLY A 385 -14.68 45.48 -22.04
CA GLY A 385 -13.33 46.03 -22.01
C GLY A 385 -12.84 46.28 -23.44
N ASN A 386 -12.52 47.52 -23.77
CA ASN A 386 -11.80 47.89 -25.00
C ASN A 386 -10.30 47.92 -24.76
#